data_AF-A0A7K1KMH4-F1
#
_entry.id   AF-A0A7K1KMH4-F1
#
_cell.length_a   1.000
_cell.length_b   1.000
_cell.length_c   1.000
_cell.angle_alpha   90.00
_cell.angle_beta   90.00
_cell.angle_gamma   90.00
#
_symmetry.space_group_name_H-M   'P 1'
#
loop_
_entity.id
_entity.type
_entity.pdbx_description
1 polymer ?
#
loop_
_entity_poly.entity_id
_entity_poly.type
_entity_poly.pdbx_seq_one_letter_code
_entity_poly.pdbx_strand_id
1 'polypeptide(L)'
;MANTMSCVALSLLLVFVCTIQALACDLHLSCEDIESIVVSKGRDYLDGGKEKRVFVACVDLDVTKTSLKEFVANCHDDSITVRTGYAVIVIPKDEFPSGGEWFCVVHSVPEEALDTAMKMCPDKVKSYLP
;
A
#
# COMPACT_ATOMS: atom_id res chain seq x y z
N MET A 1 38.93 25.72 -28.90
CA MET A 1 38.10 26.00 -27.71
C MET A 1 36.76 25.30 -27.89
N ALA A 2 36.73 24.00 -27.62
CA ALA A 2 35.52 23.20 -27.61
C ALA A 2 35.88 22.04 -26.68
N ASN A 3 35.36 22.03 -25.45
CA ASN A 3 35.40 20.87 -24.53
C ASN A 3 34.70 21.13 -23.19
N THR A 4 34.32 22.37 -22.86
CA THR A 4 33.65 22.68 -21.58
C THR A 4 32.13 22.65 -21.64
N MET A 5 31.50 22.75 -22.82
CA MET A 5 30.02 22.77 -22.93
C MET A 5 29.35 21.38 -22.90
N SER A 6 30.05 20.29 -23.25
CA SER A 6 29.44 18.95 -23.23
C SER A 6 29.33 18.35 -21.83
N CYS A 7 30.23 18.68 -20.89
CA CYS A 7 30.20 18.10 -19.55
C CYS A 7 29.05 18.63 -18.69
N VAL A 8 28.68 19.91 -18.83
CA VAL A 8 27.61 20.53 -18.03
C VAL A 8 26.23 20.00 -18.45
N ALA A 9 26.03 19.75 -19.74
CA ALA A 9 24.79 19.18 -20.26
C ALA A 9 24.57 17.73 -19.79
N LEU A 10 25.65 16.94 -19.70
CA LEU A 10 25.58 15.55 -19.24
C LEU A 10 25.28 15.43 -17.74
N SER A 11 25.89 16.30 -16.93
CA SER A 11 25.65 16.31 -15.48
C SER A 11 24.26 16.84 -15.11
N LEU A 12 23.71 17.79 -15.87
CA LEU A 12 22.31 18.22 -15.70
C LEU A 12 21.30 17.12 -16.05
N LEU A 13 21.57 16.31 -17.10
CA LEU A 13 20.73 15.16 -17.46
C LEU A 13 20.76 14.07 -16.38
N LEU A 14 21.92 13.78 -15.81
CA LEU A 14 22.06 12.79 -14.73
C LEU A 14 21.37 13.22 -13.43
N VAL A 15 21.42 14.50 -13.09
CA VAL A 15 20.69 15.04 -11.92
C VAL A 15 19.17 14.99 -12.17
N PHE A 16 18.71 15.34 -13.37
CA PHE A 16 17.27 15.32 -13.69
C PHE A 16 16.70 13.89 -13.67
N VAL A 17 17.47 12.89 -14.14
CA VAL A 17 17.08 11.47 -14.07
C VAL A 17 17.11 10.94 -12.63
N CYS A 18 18.05 11.38 -11.79
CA CYS A 18 18.10 10.99 -10.37
C CYS A 18 17.00 11.65 -9.52
N THR A 19 16.54 12.86 -9.86
CA THR A 19 15.46 13.53 -9.11
C THR A 19 14.06 13.02 -9.45
N ILE A 20 13.89 12.33 -10.59
CA ILE A 20 12.59 11.77 -11.01
C ILE A 20 12.35 10.37 -10.41
N GLN A 21 13.36 9.74 -9.82
CA GLN A 21 13.20 8.50 -9.05
C GLN A 21 12.87 8.73 -7.56
N ALA A 22 12.22 9.86 -7.23
CA ALA A 22 11.25 9.81 -6.16
C ALA A 22 10.12 8.90 -6.65
N LEU A 23 10.31 7.58 -6.52
CA LEU A 23 9.24 6.60 -6.65
C LEU A 23 8.19 7.04 -5.63
N ALA A 24 7.16 7.74 -6.10
CA ALA A 24 6.04 8.08 -5.28
C ALA A 24 5.57 6.78 -4.61
N CYS A 25 5.40 6.79 -3.30
CA CYS A 25 4.89 5.65 -2.53
C CYS A 25 3.40 5.43 -2.83
N ASP A 26 3.05 5.29 -4.11
CA ASP A 26 1.72 5.16 -4.68
C ASP A 26 1.61 3.79 -5.40
N LEU A 27 1.18 2.80 -4.65
CA LEU A 27 0.96 1.43 -5.11
C LEU A 27 -0.37 1.34 -5.85
N HIS A 28 -0.31 0.98 -7.12
CA HIS A 28 -1.49 0.71 -7.95
C HIS A 28 -1.71 -0.80 -8.04
N LEU A 29 -2.87 -1.27 -7.58
CA LEU A 29 -3.29 -2.66 -7.68
C LEU A 29 -4.55 -2.75 -8.54
N SER A 30 -4.58 -3.73 -9.43
CA SER A 30 -5.78 -4.17 -10.09
C SER A 30 -6.48 -5.26 -9.27
N CYS A 31 -7.74 -5.56 -9.55
CA CYS A 31 -8.37 -6.71 -8.91
C CYS A 31 -7.67 -8.03 -9.26
N GLU A 32 -6.98 -8.13 -10.40
CA GLU A 32 -6.24 -9.35 -10.79
C GLU A 32 -5.02 -9.63 -9.91
N ASP A 33 -4.49 -8.60 -9.25
CA ASP A 33 -3.35 -8.66 -8.32
C ASP A 33 -3.76 -9.12 -6.91
N ILE A 34 -5.06 -9.07 -6.60
CA ILE A 34 -5.62 -9.43 -5.30
C ILE A 34 -6.01 -10.91 -5.35
N GLU A 35 -5.63 -11.72 -4.38
CA GLU A 35 -6.12 -13.11 -4.27
C GLU A 35 -7.45 -13.17 -3.51
N SER A 36 -7.51 -12.52 -2.36
CA SER A 36 -8.71 -12.39 -1.54
C SER A 36 -8.72 -11.11 -0.72
N ILE A 37 -9.93 -10.67 -0.33
CA ILE A 37 -10.12 -9.62 0.67
C ILE A 37 -10.95 -10.19 1.81
N VAL A 38 -10.37 -10.29 3.00
CA VAL A 38 -11.04 -10.77 4.21
C VAL A 38 -11.45 -9.59 5.07
N VAL A 39 -12.76 -9.45 5.30
CA VAL A 39 -13.31 -8.44 6.20
C VAL A 39 -13.65 -9.09 7.53
N SER A 40 -13.05 -8.61 8.62
CA SER A 40 -13.22 -9.24 9.93
C SER A 40 -13.13 -8.26 11.09
N LYS A 41 -13.51 -8.74 12.28
CA LYS A 41 -13.36 -8.02 13.54
C LYS A 41 -12.02 -8.38 14.19
N GLY A 42 -11.23 -7.36 14.48
CA GLY A 42 -9.93 -7.48 15.16
C GLY A 42 -9.92 -6.85 16.55
N ARG A 43 -8.72 -6.86 17.15
CA ARG A 43 -8.39 -6.17 18.38
C ARG A 43 -7.06 -5.46 18.21
N ASP A 44 -7.03 -4.22 18.64
CA ASP A 44 -5.84 -3.39 18.70
C ASP A 44 -5.43 -3.21 20.17
N TYR A 45 -4.13 -3.29 20.45
CA TYR A 45 -3.56 -3.28 21.79
C TYR A 45 -2.91 -1.92 22.05
N LEU A 46 -3.56 -1.12 22.90
CA LEU A 46 -3.11 0.20 23.28
C LEU A 46 -2.19 0.15 24.51
N ASP A 47 -1.41 1.22 24.67
CA ASP A 47 -0.58 1.43 25.86
C ASP A 47 -1.38 1.28 27.16
N GLY A 48 -0.74 0.65 28.16
CA GLY A 48 -1.38 0.35 29.44
C GLY A 48 -2.34 -0.84 29.41
N GLY A 49 -2.25 -1.71 28.40
CA GLY A 49 -2.98 -2.98 28.33
C GLY A 49 -4.45 -2.85 27.98
N LYS A 50 -4.86 -1.72 27.38
CA LYS A 50 -6.25 -1.52 26.94
C LYS A 50 -6.44 -2.15 25.56
N GLU A 51 -7.52 -2.91 25.40
CA GLU A 51 -7.92 -3.43 24.09
C GLU A 51 -8.95 -2.49 23.44
N LYS A 52 -8.74 -2.15 22.17
CA LYS A 52 -9.71 -1.47 21.32
C LYS A 52 -10.24 -2.45 20.28
N ARG A 53 -11.57 -2.49 20.13
CA ARG A 53 -12.20 -3.24 19.03
C ARG A 53 -11.95 -2.48 17.73
N VAL A 54 -11.48 -3.19 16.71
CA VAL A 54 -11.29 -2.67 15.37
C VAL A 54 -11.92 -3.60 14.34
N PHE A 55 -12.12 -3.09 13.13
CA PHE A 55 -12.61 -3.85 11.99
C PHE A 55 -11.60 -3.69 10.87
N VAL A 56 -11.28 -4.77 10.18
CA VAL A 56 -10.19 -4.77 9.20
C VAL A 56 -10.66 -5.31 7.88
N ALA A 57 -10.15 -4.72 6.80
CA ALA A 57 -10.15 -5.30 5.46
C ALA A 57 -8.72 -5.73 5.14
N CYS A 58 -8.43 -7.02 5.22
CA CYS A 58 -7.13 -7.58 4.91
C CYS A 58 -7.10 -8.09 3.47
N VAL A 59 -6.11 -7.66 2.71
CA VAL A 59 -5.94 -7.94 1.29
C VAL A 59 -4.77 -8.88 1.13
N ASP A 60 -5.05 -10.10 0.66
CA ASP A 60 -4.03 -11.04 0.23
C ASP A 60 -3.71 -10.77 -1.24
N LEU A 61 -2.42 -10.71 -1.59
CA LEU A 61 -1.97 -10.41 -2.93
C LEU A 61 -1.39 -11.64 -3.62
N ASP A 62 -1.54 -11.70 -4.93
CA ASP A 62 -0.83 -12.64 -5.77
C ASP A 62 0.65 -12.23 -5.83
N VAL A 63 1.49 -12.94 -5.08
CA VAL A 63 2.95 -12.70 -5.00
C VAL A 63 3.68 -12.92 -6.33
N THR A 64 3.04 -13.59 -7.31
CA THR A 64 3.62 -13.75 -8.65
C THR A 64 3.39 -12.54 -9.55
N LYS A 65 2.42 -11.69 -9.18
CA LYS A 65 2.03 -10.48 -9.92
C LYS A 65 2.43 -9.20 -9.22
N THR A 66 2.69 -9.27 -7.92
CA THR A 66 3.01 -8.11 -7.09
C THR A 66 4.41 -8.24 -6.47
N SER A 67 5.10 -7.12 -6.37
CA SER A 67 6.40 -7.01 -5.68
C SER A 67 6.28 -6.10 -4.45
N LEU A 68 5.21 -6.28 -3.66
CA LEU A 68 4.87 -5.40 -2.53
C LEU A 68 6.03 -5.29 -1.53
N LYS A 69 6.73 -6.40 -1.23
CA LYS A 69 7.89 -6.38 -0.34
C LYS A 69 8.98 -5.41 -0.81
N GLU A 70 9.35 -5.48 -2.09
CA GLU A 70 10.37 -4.62 -2.68
C GLU A 70 9.87 -3.18 -2.77
N PHE A 71 8.59 -2.99 -3.11
CA PHE A 71 7.96 -1.68 -3.14
C PHE A 71 8.01 -0.99 -1.76
N VAL A 72 7.60 -1.69 -0.70
CA VAL A 72 7.65 -1.18 0.68
C VAL A 72 9.09 -0.87 1.09
N ALA A 73 10.04 -1.74 0.76
CA ALA A 73 11.45 -1.52 1.09
C ALA A 73 12.03 -0.26 0.42
N ASN A 74 11.64 0.00 -0.83
CA ASN A 74 12.13 1.12 -1.63
C ASN A 74 11.33 2.42 -1.43
N CYS A 75 10.16 2.38 -0.78
CA CYS A 75 9.40 3.56 -0.43
C CYS A 75 10.12 4.36 0.67
N HIS A 76 10.42 5.64 0.41
CA HIS A 76 11.08 6.53 1.38
C HIS A 76 10.13 7.33 2.27
N ASP A 77 8.83 7.30 1.97
CA ASP A 77 7.81 7.95 2.79
C ASP A 77 7.41 7.05 3.96
N ASP A 78 6.88 7.67 5.02
CA ASP A 78 6.36 6.97 6.21
C ASP A 78 5.01 6.26 5.93
N SER A 79 4.45 6.44 4.74
CA SER A 79 3.17 5.86 4.34
C SER A 79 3.14 5.51 2.86
N ILE A 80 2.28 4.56 2.51
CA ILE A 80 2.04 4.14 1.14
C ILE A 80 0.58 4.43 0.80
N THR A 81 0.36 5.16 -0.29
CA THR A 81 -0.96 5.28 -0.91
C THR A 81 -1.22 4.02 -1.74
N VAL A 82 -2.30 3.31 -1.46
CA VAL A 82 -2.78 2.16 -2.24
C VAL A 82 -4.00 2.58 -3.03
N ARG A 83 -3.96 2.38 -4.35
CA ARG A 83 -5.07 2.61 -5.27
C ARG A 83 -5.52 1.29 -5.86
N THR A 84 -6.78 0.93 -5.64
CA THR A 84 -7.36 -0.29 -6.20
C THR A 84 -8.84 -0.10 -6.46
N GLY A 85 -9.28 -0.42 -7.67
CA GLY A 85 -10.67 -0.17 -8.08
C GLY A 85 -11.05 1.30 -7.87
N TYR A 86 -12.01 1.54 -6.99
CA TYR A 86 -12.47 2.88 -6.59
C TYR A 86 -11.93 3.34 -5.22
N ALA A 87 -11.09 2.53 -4.58
CA ALA A 87 -10.51 2.84 -3.28
C ALA A 87 -9.17 3.58 -3.43
N VAL A 88 -8.97 4.60 -2.58
CA VAL A 88 -7.69 5.28 -2.38
C VAL A 88 -7.44 5.30 -0.88
N ILE A 89 -6.37 4.65 -0.43
CA ILE A 89 -6.13 4.34 0.98
C ILE A 89 -4.70 4.71 1.30
N VAL A 90 -4.47 5.35 2.44
CA VAL A 90 -3.11 5.65 2.92
C VAL A 90 -2.83 4.73 4.11
N ILE A 91 -1.80 3.92 4.00
CA ILE A 91 -1.43 2.93 5.01
C ILE A 91 -0.03 3.30 5.53
N PRO A 92 0.16 3.47 6.85
CA PRO A 92 1.48 3.65 7.44
C PRO A 92 2.42 2.50 7.04
N LYS A 93 3.66 2.82 6.74
CA LYS A 93 4.62 1.85 6.21
C LYS A 93 4.91 0.71 7.19
N ASP A 94 4.86 1.00 8.48
CA ASP A 94 5.05 0.04 9.59
C ASP A 94 3.88 -0.94 9.78
N GLU A 95 2.71 -0.68 9.19
CA GLU A 95 1.59 -1.61 9.16
C GLU A 95 1.73 -2.71 8.09
N PHE A 96 2.69 -2.58 7.16
CA PHE A 96 2.94 -3.63 6.16
C PHE A 96 3.76 -4.78 6.75
N PRO A 97 3.30 -6.04 6.58
CA PRO A 97 4.05 -7.21 7.02
C PRO A 97 5.33 -7.40 6.20
N SER A 98 6.38 -7.92 6.84
CA SER A 98 7.72 -8.07 6.24
C SER A 98 7.76 -9.01 5.01
N GLY A 99 6.77 -9.89 4.88
CA GLY A 99 6.63 -10.81 3.76
C GLY A 99 6.16 -10.14 2.48
N GLY A 100 5.42 -9.02 2.57
CA GLY A 100 4.83 -8.34 1.42
C GLY A 100 3.83 -9.19 0.63
N GLU A 101 3.13 -10.11 1.32
CA GLU A 101 2.15 -11.02 0.71
C GLU A 101 0.72 -10.50 0.92
N TRP A 102 0.53 -9.63 1.91
CA TRP A 102 -0.76 -9.07 2.28
C TRP A 102 -0.57 -7.71 2.97
N PHE A 103 -1.67 -6.99 3.16
CA PHE A 103 -1.75 -5.83 4.05
C PHE A 103 -3.17 -5.71 4.61
N CYS A 104 -3.37 -4.97 5.70
CA CYS A 104 -4.71 -4.70 6.22
C CYS A 104 -5.00 -3.21 6.27
N VAL A 105 -6.27 -2.86 6.15
CA VAL A 105 -6.79 -1.51 6.37
C VAL A 105 -7.68 -1.54 7.61
N VAL A 106 -7.32 -0.75 8.61
CA VAL A 106 -8.00 -0.74 9.92
C VAL A 106 -9.05 0.36 9.98
N HIS A 107 -10.25 -0.01 10.40
CA HIS A 107 -11.40 0.86 10.57
C HIS A 107 -11.97 0.75 11.99
N SER A 108 -12.66 1.81 12.40
CA SER A 108 -13.33 1.87 13.70
C SER A 108 -14.74 1.28 13.69
N VAL A 109 -15.32 1.13 12.50
CA VAL A 109 -16.73 0.77 12.27
C VAL A 109 -16.80 -0.35 11.23
N PRO A 110 -17.67 -1.38 11.39
CA PRO A 110 -17.72 -2.53 10.50
C PRO A 110 -18.15 -2.15 9.08
N GLU A 111 -19.10 -1.22 8.94
CA GLU A 111 -19.60 -0.77 7.64
C GLU A 111 -18.49 -0.11 6.81
N GLU A 112 -17.57 0.62 7.44
CA GLU A 112 -16.44 1.25 6.75
C GLU A 112 -15.44 0.20 6.23
N ALA A 113 -15.19 -0.86 7.00
CA ALA A 113 -14.30 -1.95 6.57
C ALA A 113 -14.90 -2.71 5.38
N LEU A 114 -16.21 -2.99 5.41
CA LEU A 114 -16.89 -3.66 4.31
C LEU A 114 -16.96 -2.77 3.06
N ASP A 115 -17.35 -1.51 3.22
CA ASP A 115 -17.42 -0.56 2.10
C ASP A 115 -16.05 -0.38 1.43
N THR A 116 -14.98 -0.29 2.22
CA THR A 116 -13.61 -0.23 1.71
C THR A 116 -13.27 -1.46 0.89
N ALA A 117 -13.51 -2.66 1.42
CA ALA A 117 -13.26 -3.92 0.70
C ALA A 117 -14.06 -4.02 -0.62
N MET A 118 -15.33 -3.64 -0.60
CA MET A 118 -16.19 -3.64 -1.78
C MET A 118 -15.72 -2.63 -2.84
N LYS A 119 -15.14 -1.49 -2.44
CA LYS A 119 -14.54 -0.52 -3.39
C LYS A 119 -13.24 -1.01 -4.02
N MET A 120 -12.51 -1.91 -3.35
CA MET A 120 -11.26 -2.48 -3.88
C MET A 120 -11.53 -3.52 -4.97
N CYS A 121 -12.23 -4.61 -4.62
CA CYS A 121 -12.70 -5.61 -5.57
C CYS A 121 -13.85 -6.47 -4.99
N PRO A 122 -15.12 -6.19 -5.36
CA PRO A 122 -16.30 -6.88 -4.83
C PRO A 122 -16.24 -8.40 -4.92
N ASP A 123 -15.76 -8.91 -6.05
CA ASP A 123 -15.81 -10.35 -6.37
C ASP A 123 -14.87 -11.20 -5.50
N LYS A 124 -13.93 -10.55 -4.78
CA LYS A 124 -12.94 -11.20 -3.93
C LYS A 124 -13.19 -11.00 -2.43
N VAL A 125 -14.29 -10.33 -2.07
CA VAL A 125 -14.64 -10.04 -0.67
C VAL A 125 -15.23 -11.26 0.02
N LYS A 126 -14.66 -11.62 1.17
CA LYS A 126 -15.22 -12.56 2.14
C LYS A 126 -15.41 -11.83 3.47
N SER A 127 -16.66 -11.55 3.83
CA SER A 127 -17.00 -10.84 5.06
C SER A 127 -17.39 -11.81 6.18
N TYR A 128 -16.77 -11.62 7.34
CA TYR A 128 -17.06 -12.30 8.61
C TYR A 128 -17.48 -11.31 9.69
N LEU A 129 -17.99 -10.14 9.27
CA LEU A 129 -18.62 -9.19 10.17
C LEU A 129 -19.98 -9.74 10.64
N PRO A 130 -20.33 -9.58 11.93
CA PRO A 130 -21.64 -9.98 12.46
C PRO A 130 -22.78 -9.08 11.98
#